data_AF-A0A7V9FS34-F1
#
_entry.id   AF-A0A7V9FS34-F1
#
_cell.length_a   1.000
_cell.length_b   1.000
_cell.length_c   1.000
_cell.angle_alpha   90.00
_cell.angle_beta   90.00
_cell.angle_gamma   90.00
#
_symmetry.space_group_name_H-M   'P 1'
#
loop_
_entity.id
_entity.type
_entity.pdbx_description
1 polymer ?
#
loop_
_entity_poly.entity_id
_entity_poly.type
_entity_poly.pdbx_seq_one_letter_code
_entity_poly.pdbx_strand_id
1 'polypeptide(L)'
;MVNRRMKPAQVLTLIRKLGRQQHGLTIEELPKRGKGSHRICVLADAEGKEVGRFGLTGHARDLSWKVLGSTEGSLAHLFGENWTEGR
;
A
#
# COMPACT_ATOMS: atom_id res chain seq x y z
N MET A 1 -14.44 11.26 5.44
CA MET A 1 -14.85 10.43 4.27
C MET A 1 -14.04 10.89 3.06
N VAL A 2 -12.96 10.19 2.75
CA VAL A 2 -12.03 10.59 1.68
C VAL A 2 -12.52 10.02 0.35
N ASN A 3 -13.12 10.88 -0.48
CA ASN A 3 -13.52 10.54 -1.85
C ASN A 3 -12.36 10.81 -2.82
N ARG A 4 -11.15 10.30 -2.52
CA ARG A 4 -9.98 10.44 -3.41
C ARG A 4 -9.89 9.25 -4.35
N ARG A 5 -9.96 9.56 -5.64
CA ARG A 5 -9.61 8.67 -6.74
C ARG A 5 -8.08 8.61 -6.85
N MET A 6 -7.47 7.70 -6.08
CA MET A 6 -6.03 7.40 -6.23
C MET A 6 -5.85 6.18 -7.12
N LYS A 7 -4.93 6.29 -8.08
CA LYS A 7 -4.53 5.14 -8.88
C LYS A 7 -3.66 4.21 -8.01
N PRO A 8 -3.72 2.89 -8.23
CA PRO A 8 -2.85 1.93 -7.54
C PRO A 8 -1.37 2.29 -7.62
N ALA A 9 -0.91 2.78 -8.77
CA ALA A 9 0.46 3.23 -8.96
C ALA A 9 0.86 4.42 -8.06
N GLN A 10 -0.07 5.34 -7.79
CA GLN A 10 0.17 6.47 -6.88
C GLN A 10 0.28 5.99 -5.44
N VAL A 11 -0.59 5.06 -5.02
CA VAL A 11 -0.51 4.44 -3.69
C VAL A 11 0.81 3.69 -3.51
N LEU A 12 1.23 2.88 -4.49
CA LEU A 12 2.53 2.21 -4.43
C LEU A 12 3.69 3.20 -4.33
N THR A 13 3.65 4.29 -5.09
CA THR A 13 4.70 5.31 -5.06
C THR A 13 4.76 5.99 -3.70
N LEU A 14 3.61 6.26 -3.10
CA LEU A 14 3.51 6.84 -1.76
C LEU A 14 4.06 5.89 -0.70
N ILE A 15 3.63 4.63 -0.71
CA ILE A 15 4.11 3.59 0.22
C ILE A 15 5.63 3.41 0.07
N ARG A 16 6.18 3.40 -1.15
CA ARG A 16 7.63 3.33 -1.36
C ARG A 16 8.35 4.53 -0.77
N LYS A 17 7.79 5.74 -0.95
CA LYS A 17 8.39 6.97 -0.42
C LYS A 17 8.40 6.95 1.11
N LEU A 18 7.25 6.66 1.72
CA LEU A 18 7.11 6.62 3.18
C LEU A 18 7.94 5.49 3.79
N GLY A 19 7.88 4.29 3.21
CA GLY A 19 8.68 3.14 3.63
C GLY A 19 10.17 3.43 3.63
N ARG A 20 10.69 4.06 2.55
CA ARG A 20 12.10 4.49 2.49
C ARG A 20 12.44 5.59 3.49
N GLN A 21 11.58 6.60 3.64
CA GLN A 21 11.87 7.76 4.49
C GLN A 21 11.83 7.44 5.98
N GLN A 22 10.89 6.59 6.42
CA GLN A 22 10.68 6.34 7.84
C GLN A 22 11.47 5.12 8.34
N HIS A 23 11.64 4.08 7.52
CA HIS A 23 12.05 2.76 8.00
C HIS A 23 12.98 1.97 7.06
N GLY A 24 13.42 2.56 5.94
CA GLY A 24 14.26 1.86 4.95
C GLY A 24 13.58 0.66 4.28
N LEU A 25 12.24 0.62 4.28
CA LEU A 25 11.46 -0.55 3.85
C LEU A 25 11.47 -0.72 2.34
N THR A 26 11.41 -1.98 1.92
CA THR A 26 11.22 -2.40 0.53
C THR A 26 9.82 -2.97 0.33
N ILE A 27 9.27 -2.82 -0.88
CA ILE A 27 7.99 -3.42 -1.24
C ILE A 27 8.27 -4.62 -2.13
N GLU A 28 7.76 -5.77 -1.72
CA GLU A 28 7.75 -6.99 -2.52
C GLU A 28 6.33 -7.33 -2.96
N GLU A 29 6.14 -7.62 -4.24
CA GLU A 29 4.89 -8.18 -4.74
C GLU A 29 4.94 -9.70 -4.58
N LEU A 30 3.89 -10.30 -4.00
CA LEU A 30 3.75 -11.75 -3.91
C LEU A 30 3.01 -12.26 -5.17
N PRO A 31 3.71 -12.85 -6.17
CA PRO A 31 3.16 -13.10 -7.50
C PRO A 31 2.09 -14.21 -7.56
N LYS A 32 1.90 -14.99 -6.48
CA LYS A 32 1.01 -16.18 -6.46
C LYS A 32 -0.24 -16.06 -5.58
N ARG A 33 -0.46 -14.95 -4.88
CA ARG A 33 -1.63 -14.78 -3.98
C ARG A 33 -2.69 -13.79 -4.48
N GLY A 34 -2.64 -13.44 -5.76
CA GLY A 34 -3.60 -12.55 -6.39
C GLY A 34 -4.74 -13.29 -7.09
N LYS A 35 -6.00 -13.05 -6.71
CA LYS A 35 -7.15 -13.50 -7.51
C LYS A 35 -7.39 -12.50 -8.64
N GLY A 36 -7.07 -12.90 -9.87
CA GLY A 36 -7.24 -12.06 -11.06
C GLY A 36 -6.35 -10.81 -11.02
N SER A 37 -6.93 -9.62 -11.15
CA SER A 37 -6.18 -8.36 -11.15
C SER A 37 -5.70 -7.91 -9.77
N HIS A 38 -5.98 -8.61 -8.67
CA HIS A 38 -5.50 -8.21 -7.34
C HIS A 38 -4.06 -8.68 -7.12
N ARG A 39 -3.21 -7.80 -6.61
CA ARG A 39 -1.82 -8.05 -6.23
C ARG A 39 -1.73 -7.92 -4.72
N ILE A 40 -0.99 -8.81 -4.08
CA ILE A 40 -0.67 -8.67 -2.67
C ILE A 40 0.75 -8.14 -2.61
N CYS A 41 0.92 -7.02 -1.91
CA CYS A 41 2.21 -6.43 -1.66
C CYS A 41 2.54 -6.57 -0.18
N VAL A 42 3.79 -6.89 0.11
CA VAL A 42 4.33 -6.91 1.45
C VAL A 42 5.41 -5.84 1.56
N LEU A 43 5.50 -5.22 2.73
CA LEU A 43 6.59 -4.36 3.13
C LEU A 43 7.55 -5.22 3.93
N ALA A 44 8.80 -5.30 3.46
CA ALA A 44 9.88 -5.97 4.14
C ALA A 44 10.88 -4.93 4.67
N ASP A 45 11.40 -5.17 5.87
CA ASP A 45 12.53 -4.41 6.40
C ASP A 45 13.86 -4.79 5.73
N ALA A 46 14.95 -4.18 6.18
CA ALA A 46 16.29 -4.45 5.65
C ALA A 46 16.76 -5.90 5.90
N GLU A 47 16.17 -6.60 6.85
CA GLU A 47 16.44 -8.01 7.17
C GLU A 47 15.53 -8.97 6.37
N GLY A 48 14.63 -8.42 5.53
CA GLY A 48 13.67 -9.19 4.75
C GLY A 48 12.45 -9.66 5.56
N LYS A 49 12.24 -9.11 6.75
CA LYS A 49 11.08 -9.46 7.59
C LYS A 49 9.86 -8.66 7.17
N GLU A 50 8.74 -9.35 6.99
CA GLU A 50 7.45 -8.72 6.72
C GLU A 50 7.02 -7.85 7.90
N VAL A 51 6.93 -6.54 7.68
CA VAL A 51 6.46 -5.54 8.66
C VAL A 51 5.07 -5.01 8.33
N GLY A 52 4.60 -5.25 7.11
CA GLY A 52 3.27 -4.82 6.68
C GLY A 52 2.82 -5.56 5.43
N ARG A 53 1.52 -5.67 5.25
CA ARG A 53 0.93 -6.37 4.11
C ARG A 53 -0.34 -5.66 3.67
N PHE A 54 -0.50 -5.50 2.36
CA PHE A 54 -1.67 -4.87 1.80
C PHE A 54 -2.05 -5.48 0.45
N GLY A 55 -3.35 -5.44 0.15
CA GLY A 55 -3.88 -5.82 -1.15
C GLY A 55 -4.05 -4.60 -2.03
N LEU A 56 -3.63 -4.69 -3.28
CA LEU A 56 -3.78 -3.62 -4.27
C LEU A 56 -4.35 -4.17 -5.57
N THR A 57 -5.20 -3.42 -6.25
CA THR A 57 -5.65 -3.81 -7.59
C THR A 57 -4.60 -3.43 -8.62
N GLY A 58 -4.28 -4.33 -9.54
CA GLY A 58 -3.37 -4.14 -10.67
C GLY A 58 -4.02 -3.54 -11.91
N HIS A 59 -5.28 -3.08 -11.85
CA HIS A 59 -5.92 -2.36 -12.95
C HIS A 59 -5.56 -0.87 -12.92
N ALA A 60 -5.54 -0.21 -14.08
CA ALA A 60 -5.20 1.22 -14.19
C ALA A 60 -6.31 2.19 -13.71
N ARG A 61 -7.46 1.66 -13.27
CA ARG A 61 -8.57 2.47 -12.73
C ARG A 61 -8.28 2.92 -11.31
N ASP A 62 -8.93 4.00 -10.91
CA ASP A 62 -8.88 4.51 -9.54
C ASP A 62 -9.36 3.46 -8.54
N LEU A 63 -8.69 3.42 -7.39
CA LEU A 63 -9.09 2.58 -6.27
C LEU A 63 -10.44 3.05 -5.72
N SER A 64 -11.30 2.10 -5.36
CA SER A 64 -12.49 2.43 -4.59
C SER A 64 -12.06 2.89 -3.20
N TRP A 65 -12.87 3.77 -2.59
CA TRP A 65 -12.66 4.24 -1.22
C TRP A 65 -12.50 3.10 -0.20
N LYS A 66 -13.18 1.95 -0.43
CA LYS A 66 -13.04 0.76 0.42
C LYS A 66 -11.65 0.12 0.31
N VAL A 67 -11.11 0.01 -0.91
CA VAL A 67 -9.77 -0.57 -1.11
C VAL A 67 -8.70 0.37 -0.58
N LEU A 68 -8.86 1.67 -0.81
CA LEU A 68 -7.95 2.69 -0.28
C LEU A 68 -7.97 2.67 1.26
N GLY A 69 -9.15 2.74 1.89
CA GLY A 69 -9.28 2.69 3.35
C GLY A 69 -8.79 1.36 3.96
N SER A 70 -9.01 0.23 3.27
CA SER A 70 -8.45 -1.06 3.70
C SER A 70 -6.92 -1.06 3.65
N THR A 71 -6.32 -0.43 2.64
CA THR A 71 -4.86 -0.30 2.51
C THR A 71 -4.32 0.62 3.60
N GLU A 72 -5.00 1.75 3.83
CA GLU A 72 -4.65 2.71 4.89
C GLU A 72 -4.63 2.06 6.26
N GLY A 73 -5.73 1.39 6.64
CA GLY A 73 -5.84 0.70 7.92
C GLY A 73 -4.81 -0.43 8.09
N SER A 74 -4.46 -1.14 7.02
CA SER A 74 -3.46 -2.20 7.05
C SER A 74 -2.03 -1.68 7.27
N LEU A 75 -1.80 -0.38 7.05
CA LEU A 75 -0.48 0.27 7.16
C LEU A 75 -0.47 1.39 8.20
N ALA A 76 -1.58 1.60 8.90
CA ALA A 76 -1.71 2.67 9.89
C ALA A 76 -0.74 2.49 11.06
N HIS A 77 -0.39 1.25 11.40
CA HIS A 77 0.63 0.95 12.42
C HIS A 77 2.05 1.33 12.01
N LEU A 78 2.31 1.49 10.70
CA LEU A 78 3.61 1.91 10.17
C LEU A 78 3.66 3.41 9.90
N PHE A 79 2.63 3.96 9.25
CA PHE A 79 2.66 5.32 8.72
C PHE A 79 1.79 6.31 9.52
N GLY A 80 1.06 5.84 10.54
CA GLY A 80 0.05 6.60 11.27
C GLY A 80 -1.32 6.54 10.60
N GLU A 81 -2.37 7.01 11.26
CA GLU A 81 -3.70 7.09 10.66
C GLU A 81 -3.74 8.12 9.52
N ASN A 82 -4.55 7.86 8.48
CA ASN A 82 -4.76 8.81 7.37
C ASN A 82 -3.47 9.28 6.66
N TRP A 83 -2.44 8.44 6.59
CA TRP A 83 -1.13 8.75 5.98
C TRP A 83 -1.19 9.11 4.47
N THR A 84 -2.34 8.89 3.85
CA THR A 84 -2.70 9.27 2.47
C THR A 84 -3.37 10.65 2.37
N GLU A 85 -3.84 11.23 3.48
CA GLU A 85 -4.55 12.52 3.53
C GLU A 85 -3.62 13.73 3.62
N GLY A 86 -2.43 13.58 4.21
CA GLY A 86 -1.48 14.67 4.47
C GLY A 86 -0.81 15.31 3.24
N ARG A 87 -1.45 15.30 2.06
CA ARG A 87 -0.90 15.82 0.81
C ARG A 87 -1.94 16.45 -0.09
#